data_AF-A0A0U9HRB9-F1
#
_entry.id   AF-A0A0U9HRB9-F1
#
_cell.length_a   1.000
_cell.length_b   1.000
_cell.length_c   1.000
_cell.angle_alpha   90.00
_cell.angle_beta   90.00
_cell.angle_gamma   90.00
#
_symmetry.space_group_name_H-M   'P 1'
#
loop_
_entity.id
_entity.type
_entity.pdbx_description
1 polymer ?
#
loop_
_entity_poly.entity_id
_entity_poly.type
_entity_poly.pdbx_seq_one_letter_code
_entity_poly.pdbx_strand_id
1 'polypeptide(L)' 'MEINSLISRVFLILIIFYRRFISPLMPPVCRFYPTCSEYAEQAIKKYGVKGILLSIKRLLKCHPFHPGGYDPLR' A
#
# COMPACT_ATOMS: atom_id res chain seq x y z
N MET A 1 -12.36 -9.32 10.88
CA MET A 1 -12.07 -8.16 10.01
C MET A 1 -12.96 -8.28 8.78
N GLU A 2 -14.11 -7.63 8.82
CA GLU A 2 -15.06 -7.64 7.71
C GLU A 2 -14.61 -6.64 6.62
N ILE A 3 -13.95 -7.16 5.59
CA ILE A 3 -13.76 -6.41 4.34
C ILE A 3 -15.13 -6.38 3.65
N ASN A 4 -15.94 -5.37 3.97
CA ASN A 4 -17.35 -5.28 3.54
C ASN A 4 -17.53 -4.91 2.06
N SER A 5 -16.45 -4.52 1.36
CA SER A 5 -16.53 -4.07 -0.03
C SER A 5 -15.82 -5.03 -0.99
N LEU A 6 -16.54 -5.46 -2.04
CA LEU A 6 -16.00 -6.20 -3.17
C LEU A 6 -14.76 -5.50 -3.77
N ILE A 7 -14.81 -4.16 -3.85
CA ILE A 7 -13.74 -3.32 -4.37
C ILE A 7 -12.47 -3.45 -3.52
N SER A 8 -12.61 -3.44 -2.19
CA SER A 8 -11.47 -3.59 -1.28
C SER A 8 -10.80 -4.96 -1.42
N ARG A 9 -11.59 -6.02 -1.66
CA ARG A 9 -11.06 -7.36 -1.94
C ARG A 9 -10.28 -7.43 -3.24
N VAL A 10 -10.81 -6.84 -4.32
CA VAL A 10 -10.12 -6.80 -5.62
C VAL A 10 -8.78 -6.07 -5.50
N PHE A 11 -8.75 -4.90 -4.86
CA PHE A 11 -7.50 -4.16 -4.64
C PHE A 11 -6.49 -4.93 -3.79
N LEU A 12 -6.94 -5.62 -2.74
CA LEU A 12 -6.08 -6.48 -1.92
C LEU A 12 -5.43 -7.60 -2.74
N ILE A 13 -6.21 -8.27 -3.60
CA ILE A 13 -5.69 -9.33 -4.48
C ILE A 13 -4.66 -8.75 -5.44
N LEU A 14 -4.92 -7.59 -6.04
CA LEU A 14 -3.97 -6.92 -6.94
C LEU A 14 -2.66 -6.55 -6.22
N ILE A 15 -2.72 -6.03 -5.00
CA ILE A 15 -1.54 -5.69 -4.20
C ILE A 15 -0.73 -6.94 -3.86
N ILE A 16 -1.40 -8.03 -3.45
CA ILE A 16 -0.74 -9.29 -3.12
C ILE A 16 -0.10 -9.90 -4.37
N PHE A 17 -0.80 -9.88 -5.51
CA PHE A 17 -0.28 -10.34 -6.78
C PHE A 17 0.95 -9.53 -7.20
N TYR A 18 0.86 -8.19 -7.16
CA TYR A 18 1.99 -7.31 -7.42
C TYR A 18 3.18 -7.62 -6.49
N ARG A 19 2.96 -7.77 -5.19
CA ARG A 19 4.03 -8.07 -4.22
C ARG A 19 4.68 -9.43 -4.46
N ARG A 20 3.90 -10.43 -4.90
CA ARG A 20 4.40 -11.81 -5.06
C ARG A 20 5.08 -12.05 -6.40
N PHE A 21 4.62 -11.38 -7.46
CA PHE A 21 5.09 -11.63 -8.83
C PHE A 21 5.97 -10.50 -9.39
N ILE A 22 5.67 -9.24 -9.07
CA ILE A 22 6.37 -8.08 -9.66
C ILE A 22 7.44 -7.54 -8.72
N SER A 23 7.14 -7.39 -7.44
CA SER A 23 8.08 -6.81 -6.46
C SER A 23 9.42 -7.55 -6.34
N PRO A 24 9.52 -8.90 -6.44
CA PRO A 24 10.82 -9.58 -6.36
C PRO A 24 11.72 -9.31 -7.56
N LEU A 25 11.14 -8.89 -8.69
CA LEU A 25 11.85 -8.56 -9.92
C LEU A 25 12.39 -7.12 -9.92
N MET A 26 12.02 -6.32 -8.91
CA MET A 26 12.39 -4.91 -8.82
C MET A 26 13.26 -4.66 -7.57
N PRO A 27 14.25 -3.76 -7.65
CA PRO A 27 14.98 -3.33 -6.46
C PRO A 27 14.04 -2.61 -5.48
N PRO A 28 14.38 -2.55 -4.18
CA PRO A 28 13.58 -1.84 -3.20
C PRO A 28 13.63 -0.32 -3.46
N VAL A 29 12.67 0.20 -4.22
CA VAL A 29 12.55 1.63 -4.56
C VAL A 29 11.74 2.44 -3.55
N CYS A 30 11.05 1.75 -2.64
CA CYS A 30 10.12 2.41 -1.74
C CYS A 30 10.86 3.19 -0.65
N ARG A 31 10.50 4.47 -0.50
CA ARG A 31 11.17 5.39 0.44
C ARG A 31 10.59 5.40 1.85
N PHE A 32 9.44 4.77 2.04
CA PHE A 32 8.76 4.73 3.33
C PHE A 32 8.82 3.33 3.92
N TYR A 33 8.86 3.27 5.26
CA TYR A 33 8.69 2.04 6.02
C TYR A 33 7.44 2.14 6.93
N PRO A 34 6.51 1.18 6.90
CA PRO A 34 6.43 0.06 5.95
C PRO A 34 6.28 0.55 4.50
N THR A 35 6.59 -0.34 3.55
CA THR A 35 6.56 -0.03 2.09
C THR A 35 5.17 0.41 1.64
N CYS A 36 5.06 1.09 0.49
CA CYS A 36 3.77 1.58 -0.01
C CYS A 36 2.76 0.44 -0.28
N SER A 37 3.21 -0.71 -0.76
CA SER A 37 2.35 -1.88 -0.98
C SER A 37 1.88 -2.50 0.33
N GLU A 38 2.75 -2.58 1.33
CA GLU A 38 2.40 -3.08 2.66
C GLU A 38 1.51 -2.12 3.44
N TYR A 39 1.80 -0.82 3.39
CA TYR A 39 0.91 0.23 3.89
C TYR A 39 -0.46 0.14 3.23
N ALA A 40 -0.51 -0.10 1.91
CA ALA A 40 -1.78 -0.22 1.20
C ALA A 40 -2.59 -1.43 1.64
N GLU A 41 -1.95 -2.58 1.80
CA GLU A 41 -2.58 -3.77 2.36
C GLU A 41 -3.16 -3.52 3.76
N GLN A 42 -2.36 -2.94 4.65
CA GLN A 42 -2.78 -2.64 6.03
C GLN A 42 -3.91 -1.59 6.06
N ALA A 43 -3.83 -0.56 5.21
CA ALA A 43 -4.81 0.52 5.16
C ALA A 43 -6.16 0.01 4.67
N ILE A 44 -6.17 -0.83 3.63
CA ILE A 44 -7.40 -1.43 3.11
C ILE A 44 -8.00 -2.42 4.13
N LYS A 45 -7.17 -3.21 4.83
CA LYS A 45 -7.65 -4.10 5.89
C LYS A 45 -8.25 -3.35 7.08
N LYS A 46 -7.68 -2.19 7.46
CA LYS A 46 -8.11 -1.40 8.61
C LYS A 46 -9.28 -0.45 8.30
N TYR A 47 -9.28 0.18 7.13
CA TYR A 47 -10.21 1.25 6.77
C TYR A 47 -11.09 0.95 5.55
N GLY A 48 -10.96 -0.21 4.91
CA GLY A 48 -11.70 -0.58 3.71
C GLY A 48 -11.41 0.35 2.53
N VAL A 49 -12.45 0.88 1.87
CA VAL A 49 -12.34 1.78 0.72
C VAL A 49 -11.58 3.07 1.06
N LYS A 50 -11.71 3.59 2.29
CA LYS A 50 -10.93 4.76 2.75
C LYS A 50 -9.42 4.48 2.78
N GLY A 51 -9.04 3.22 2.98
CA GLY A 51 -7.66 2.76 2.90
C GLY A 51 -7.04 2.96 1.52
N ILE A 52 -7.82 2.87 0.45
CA ILE A 52 -7.36 3.10 -0.92
C ILE A 52 -6.89 4.56 -1.09
N LEU A 53 -7.68 5.52 -0.58
CA LEU A 53 -7.32 6.94 -0.64
C LEU A 53 -6.04 7.24 0.16
N LEU A 54 -5.89 6.65 1.36
CA LEU A 54 -4.67 6.78 2.16
C LEU A 54 -3.44 6.21 1.42
N SER A 55 -3.63 5.08 0.73
CA SER A 55 -2.58 4.42 -0.04
C SER A 55 -2.13 5.25 -1.24
N ILE A 56 -3.09 5.79 -2.00
CA ILE A 56 -2.81 6.67 -3.15
C ILE A 56 -2.05 7.91 -2.69
N LYS A 57 -2.51 8.56 -1.60
CA LYS A 57 -1.83 9.71 -1.02
C LYS A 57 -0.38 9.41 -0.66
N ARG A 58 -0.09 8.21 -0.15
CA ARG A 58 1.27 7.79 0.18
C ARG A 58 2.10 7.49 -1.06
N LEU A 59 1.52 6.84 -2.06
CA LEU A 59 2.19 6.55 -3.32
C LEU A 59 2.62 7.85 -4.02
N LEU A 60 1.77 8.88 -4.02
CA LEU A 60 2.09 10.20 -4.54
C LEU A 60 3.24 10.89 -3.81
N LYS A 61 3.42 10.60 -2.51
CA LYS A 61 4.58 11.08 -1.72
C LYS A 61 5.84 10.25 -1.96
N CYS A 62 5.73 9.05 -2.53
CA CYS A 62 6.86 8.15 -2.72
C CYS A 62 7.66 8.51 -3.99
N HIS A 63 8.19 9.74 -4.03
CA HIS A 63 9.02 10.25 -5.12
C HIS A 63 10.44 10.60 -4.65
N PRO A 64 11.43 10.70 -5.56
CA PRO A 64 12.83 10.94 -5.21
C PRO A 64 13.16 12.21 -4.42
N PHE A 65 12.24 13.16 -4.44
CA PHE A 65 12.39 14.46 -3.76
C PHE A 65 11.69 14.50 -2.40
N HIS A 66 11.07 13.40 -1.96
CA HIS A 66 10.54 13.27 -0.61
C HIS A 66 11.57 12.54 0.26
N PRO A 67 11.84 13.02 1.50
CA PRO A 67 12.82 12.40 2.40
C PRO A 67 12.46 10.95 2.77
N GLY A 68 11.18 10.59 2.65
CA GLY A 68 10.69 9.27 3.06
C GLY A 68 10.72 9.10 4.58
N GLY A 69 10.77 7.85 5.05
CA GLY A 69 10.94 7.54 6.48
C GLY A 69 9.88 6.60 7.06
N TYR A 70 9.85 6.53 8.39
CA TYR A 70 8.91 5.69 9.13
C TYR A 70 7.54 6.36 9.23
N ASP A 71 6.51 5.74 8.65
CA ASP A 71 5.15 6.27 8.64
C ASP A 71 4.14 5.11 8.74
N PRO A 72 3.97 4.47 9.90
CA PRO A 72 2.99 3.40 10.07
C PRO A 72 1.56 3.96 10.16
N LEU A 73 0.57 3.10 9.88
CA LEU A 73 -0.84 3.43 10.15
C LEU A 73 -1.07 3.49 11.66
N ARG A 74 -1.79 4.50 12.13
CA ARG A 74 -2.22 4.65 13.53
C ARG A 74 -3.53 3.94 13.78
#